data_AF-A0A0F7UFL7-F1
#
_entry.id   AF-A0A0F7UFL7-F1
#
_cell.length_a   1.000
_cell.length_b   1.000
_cell.length_c   1.000
_cell.angle_alpha   90.00
_cell.angle_beta   90.00
_cell.angle_gamma   90.00
#
_symmetry.space_group_name_H-M   'P 1'
#
loop_
_entity.id
_entity.type
_entity.pdbx_description
1 polymer ?
#
loop_
_entity_poly.entity_id
_entity_poly.type
_entity_poly.pdbx_seq_one_letter_code
_entity_poly.pdbx_strand_id
1 'polypeptide(L)'
;MDISRLKVAVPSYQITEENGPVAYAIAVEYGKLSWDVWRRYSQFAQLYRALDRDGYCALPPLPGKTLAGAPYDPRLLADRRHRLQYFLLELLRRPDTRTAPALLDFLLFSEQASLNVPPLRPWCVCTTGAQRFAVSSLVYSRSSRVVIVGHEDKTGLSRLGRLWSLVEPDEFGMINVWAVDSNMDSPSLMQSIKTQPKVRCMFYDEPSNQLFVGQDDGKVSVYVLDTDELKLEKIKDLDLHTAAVMHLAQGKSKQKRLLSLGFDGAIRVIDIATHQMLSGGRLTRRLGAGAHLTVGHFDDETDTVYLGTSGGQVLVFAVKSNPPSFIQGLTVHPVYPVETLIVDKQYMFLGHGEYVSVISVEQRRTEQKFSKVAVLTLKENPSPVLSMVYDPTEKRLLVGYDPAIAWWSIESGQPLCVWEGHGGGVHQLLLTDRSDIIISGGDSGNTKVWRLPPAQDLRLWQPPAAEEQRGGGESVSGWREADETTSFSLTRDEDEDESMQVGFAHQKRPGTHHPQGYEPVAIGRSSNSQSPCGAKDVFGVVQSDDYDTAERSGHVRAANGRGTSRSALCRDDPIGSRTTGDEEGENALPASASALSSSAAPSKEKFPTPFEPKSDDDDEDLDDLRSAFS
;
A
#
# COMPACT_ATOMS: atom_id res chain seq x y z
N MET A 1 14.52 -2.78 -20.48
CA MET A 1 15.38 -1.62 -20.78
C MET A 1 16.61 -1.70 -19.91
N ASP A 2 17.82 -1.56 -20.45
CA ASP A 2 19.06 -1.57 -19.65
C ASP A 2 19.30 -0.17 -19.08
N ILE A 3 18.97 0.00 -17.80
CA ILE A 3 19.03 1.29 -17.11
C ILE A 3 20.46 1.83 -16.96
N SER A 4 21.48 0.98 -17.05
CA SER A 4 22.89 1.41 -16.96
C SER A 4 23.36 2.20 -18.20
N ARG A 5 22.62 2.09 -19.30
CA ARG A 5 22.93 2.73 -20.59
C ARG A 5 22.17 4.03 -20.81
N LEU A 6 21.24 4.37 -19.92
CA LEU A 6 20.33 5.50 -20.06
C LEU A 6 20.93 6.77 -19.44
N LYS A 7 21.02 7.84 -20.24
CA LYS A 7 21.17 9.21 -19.73
C LYS A 7 20.12 10.11 -20.35
N VAL A 8 19.56 11.04 -19.57
CA VAL A 8 18.59 12.03 -20.04
C VAL A 8 18.87 13.38 -19.39
N ALA A 9 18.96 14.42 -20.20
CA ALA A 9 19.17 15.80 -19.75
C ALA A 9 18.33 16.79 -20.55
N VAL A 10 17.96 17.91 -19.93
CA VAL A 10 17.34 19.07 -20.59
C VAL A 10 18.38 20.20 -20.67
N PRO A 11 19.37 20.13 -21.59
CA PRO A 11 20.52 21.04 -21.59
C PRO A 11 20.15 22.50 -21.89
N SER A 12 19.15 22.76 -22.73
CA SER A 12 18.87 24.11 -23.23
C SER A 12 17.40 24.33 -23.54
N TYR A 13 17.06 25.59 -23.85
CA TYR A 13 15.77 25.99 -24.39
C TYR A 13 15.99 27.01 -25.51
N GLN A 14 15.01 27.11 -26.41
CA GLN A 14 15.01 28.04 -27.53
C GLN A 14 13.59 28.59 -27.76
N ILE A 15 13.49 29.87 -28.15
CA ILE A 15 12.25 30.46 -28.64
C ILE A 15 12.17 30.11 -30.14
N THR A 16 11.10 29.44 -30.59
CA THR A 16 11.10 28.85 -31.94
C THR A 16 11.09 29.88 -33.07
N GLU A 17 10.46 31.03 -32.85
CA GLU A 17 10.27 32.15 -33.78
C GLU A 17 10.25 33.47 -32.99
N GLU A 18 10.25 34.63 -33.65
CA GLU A 18 10.12 35.92 -32.97
C GLU A 18 8.74 36.01 -32.28
N ASN A 19 8.74 36.18 -30.95
CA ASN A 19 7.55 36.01 -30.09
C ASN A 19 6.87 34.62 -30.19
N GLY A 20 7.61 33.59 -30.61
CA GLY A 20 7.15 32.21 -30.66
C GLY A 20 7.10 31.52 -29.28
N PRO A 21 6.58 30.29 -29.21
CA PRO A 21 6.62 29.47 -27.99
C PRO A 21 8.05 29.00 -27.66
N VAL A 22 8.32 28.80 -26.36
CA VAL A 22 9.59 28.21 -25.89
C VAL A 22 9.55 26.68 -25.99
N ALA A 23 10.52 26.12 -26.68
CA ALA A 23 10.81 24.69 -26.72
C ALA A 23 12.06 24.39 -25.89
N TYR A 24 12.08 23.23 -25.24
CA TYR A 24 13.19 22.72 -24.45
C TYR A 24 13.82 21.56 -25.22
N ALA A 25 15.14 21.54 -25.33
CA ALA A 25 15.87 20.42 -25.89
C ALA A 25 16.02 19.35 -24.80
N ILE A 26 15.71 18.09 -25.13
CA ILE A 26 15.92 16.93 -24.26
C ILE A 26 16.94 16.03 -24.96
N ALA A 27 18.17 16.00 -24.46
CA ALA A 27 19.20 15.08 -24.92
C ALA A 27 18.97 13.70 -24.28
N VAL A 28 18.87 12.66 -25.11
CA VAL A 28 18.66 11.27 -24.69
C VAL A 28 19.80 10.41 -25.22
N GLU A 29 20.53 9.76 -24.32
CA GLU A 29 21.53 8.74 -24.65
C GLU A 29 21.03 7.36 -24.23
N TYR A 30 21.16 6.38 -25.12
CA TYR A 30 20.97 4.97 -24.82
C TYR A 30 22.07 4.10 -25.42
N GLY A 31 23.13 3.89 -24.65
CA GLY A 31 24.28 3.04 -25.00
C GLY A 31 25.16 3.65 -26.08
N LYS A 32 24.85 3.39 -27.36
CA LYS A 32 25.54 3.98 -28.52
C LYS A 32 24.65 4.94 -29.32
N LEU A 33 23.37 5.02 -28.97
CA LEU A 33 22.39 5.91 -29.59
C LEU A 33 22.35 7.22 -28.80
N SER A 34 22.29 8.35 -29.50
CA SER A 34 22.10 9.67 -28.93
C SER A 34 21.23 10.50 -29.86
N TRP A 35 20.21 11.16 -29.32
CA TRP A 35 19.30 12.01 -30.07
C TRP A 35 18.71 13.14 -29.21
N ASP A 36 18.36 14.23 -29.87
CA ASP A 36 17.69 15.37 -29.23
C ASP A 36 16.19 15.36 -29.52
N VAL A 37 15.39 15.57 -28.48
CA VAL A 37 13.93 15.67 -28.56
C VAL A 37 13.49 17.06 -28.14
N TRP A 38 12.91 17.82 -29.07
CA TRP A 38 12.37 19.14 -28.77
C TRP A 38 10.93 19.04 -28.27
N ARG A 39 10.65 19.66 -27.11
CA ARG A 39 9.32 19.67 -26.48
C ARG A 39 8.95 21.04 -25.92
N ARG A 40 7.73 21.49 -26.22
CA ARG A 40 7.11 22.69 -25.61
C ARG A 40 6.52 22.32 -24.25
N TYR A 41 6.38 23.29 -23.34
CA TYR A 41 5.76 23.06 -22.02
C TYR A 41 4.37 22.39 -22.10
N SER A 42 3.56 22.74 -23.11
CA SER A 42 2.25 22.11 -23.35
C SER A 42 2.34 20.59 -23.57
N GLN A 43 3.43 20.09 -24.16
CA GLN A 43 3.64 18.65 -24.37
C GLN A 43 4.04 17.94 -23.09
N PHE A 44 4.77 18.59 -22.17
CA PHE A 44 5.00 18.06 -20.82
C PHE A 44 3.68 17.98 -20.03
N ALA A 45 2.81 18.98 -20.17
CA ALA A 45 1.47 18.96 -19.57
C ALA A 45 0.56 17.88 -20.18
N GLN A 46 0.68 17.60 -21.48
CA GLN A 46 0.00 16.47 -22.13
C GLN A 46 0.53 15.12 -21.63
N LEU A 47 1.86 14.97 -21.48
CA LEU A 47 2.47 13.78 -20.88
C LEU A 47 1.95 13.55 -19.45
N TYR A 48 1.94 14.59 -18.61
CA TYR A 48 1.41 14.50 -17.24
C TYR A 48 -0.03 13.98 -17.23
N ARG A 49 -0.92 14.61 -18.02
CA ARG A 49 -2.34 14.21 -18.13
C ARG A 49 -2.52 12.81 -18.70
N ALA A 50 -1.66 12.37 -19.62
CA ALA A 50 -1.69 11.02 -20.15
C ALA A 50 -1.32 9.99 -19.07
N LEU A 51 -0.27 10.24 -18.28
CA LEU A 51 0.11 9.37 -17.16
C LEU A 51 -0.99 9.32 -16.09
N ASP A 52 -1.55 10.47 -15.72
CA ASP A 52 -2.63 10.59 -14.73
C ASP A 52 -3.87 9.79 -15.17
N ARG A 53 -4.37 10.05 -16.38
CA ARG A 53 -5.49 9.31 -17.01
C ARG A 53 -5.22 7.80 -17.15
N ASP A 54 -3.98 7.40 -17.42
CA ASP A 54 -3.60 6.00 -17.61
C ASP A 54 -3.35 5.25 -16.27
N GLY A 55 -3.66 5.90 -15.12
CA GLY A 55 -3.68 5.31 -13.78
C GLY A 55 -2.35 5.34 -13.02
N TYR A 56 -1.40 6.18 -13.42
CA TYR A 56 -0.12 6.33 -12.72
C TYR A 56 -0.25 7.33 -11.57
N CYS A 57 -0.09 6.87 -10.33
CA CYS A 57 -0.25 7.71 -9.14
C CYS A 57 1.08 8.28 -8.62
N ALA A 58 0.99 9.25 -7.70
CA ALA A 58 2.14 9.92 -7.08
C ALA A 58 3.17 10.41 -8.10
N LEU A 59 2.69 11.10 -9.15
CA LEU A 59 3.53 11.69 -10.19
C LEU A 59 4.32 12.88 -9.63
N PRO A 60 5.56 13.11 -10.08
CA PRO A 60 6.33 14.29 -9.69
C PRO A 60 5.63 15.58 -10.16
N PRO A 61 5.78 16.69 -9.42
CA PRO A 61 4.99 17.89 -9.65
C PRO A 61 5.48 18.61 -10.90
N LEU A 62 4.57 18.84 -11.85
CA LEU A 62 4.88 19.60 -13.05
C LEU A 62 5.00 21.10 -12.69
N PRO A 63 6.10 21.80 -13.08
CA PRO A 63 6.28 23.20 -12.74
C PRO A 63 5.20 24.08 -13.37
N GLY A 64 4.53 24.91 -12.57
CA GLY A 64 3.41 25.74 -13.02
C GLY A 64 3.71 26.63 -14.23
N LYS A 65 2.67 26.94 -15.01
CA LYS A 65 2.73 28.01 -16.01
C LYS A 65 3.02 29.33 -15.30
N THR A 66 3.90 30.15 -15.84
CA THR A 66 4.04 31.55 -15.42
C THR A 66 2.83 32.31 -15.96
N LEU A 67 1.83 32.54 -15.09
CA LEU A 67 0.56 33.19 -15.46
C LEU A 67 0.65 34.73 -15.48
N ALA A 68 1.70 35.31 -14.87
CA ALA A 68 1.98 36.74 -14.91
C ALA A 68 3.51 36.98 -14.99
N GLY A 69 3.95 37.84 -15.89
CA GLY A 69 5.36 38.17 -16.11
C GLY A 69 5.76 38.20 -17.58
N ALA A 70 7.00 38.60 -17.88
CA ALA A 70 7.54 38.51 -19.23
C ALA A 70 7.77 37.04 -19.61
N PRO A 71 7.09 36.48 -20.64
CA PRO A 71 7.18 35.05 -20.97
C PRO A 71 8.58 34.61 -21.45
N TYR A 72 9.44 35.58 -21.76
CA TYR A 72 10.81 35.41 -22.23
C TYR A 72 11.88 35.80 -21.20
N ASP A 73 11.53 36.03 -19.92
CA ASP A 73 12.53 36.26 -18.87
C ASP A 73 13.51 35.07 -18.78
N PRO A 74 14.82 35.25 -19.08
CA PRO A 74 15.78 34.16 -19.05
C PRO A 74 15.89 33.46 -17.70
N ARG A 75 15.61 34.17 -16.59
CA ARG A 75 15.65 33.57 -15.23
C ARG A 75 14.51 32.57 -15.04
N LEU A 76 13.30 32.94 -15.44
CA LEU A 76 12.12 32.08 -15.36
C LEU A 76 12.19 30.90 -16.33
N LEU A 77 12.77 31.11 -17.52
CA LEU A 77 13.01 30.02 -18.47
C LEU A 77 14.10 29.04 -17.98
N ALA A 78 15.17 29.56 -17.35
CA ALA A 78 16.18 28.74 -16.72
C ALA A 78 15.62 27.94 -15.52
N ASP A 79 14.89 28.55 -14.59
CA ASP A 79 14.23 27.83 -13.48
C ASP A 79 13.27 26.75 -14.01
N ARG A 80 12.41 27.08 -15.00
CA ARG A 80 11.51 26.10 -15.59
C ARG A 80 12.26 24.94 -16.26
N ARG A 81 13.38 25.19 -16.94
CA ARG A 81 14.27 24.14 -17.49
C ARG A 81 14.75 23.18 -16.39
N HIS A 82 15.23 23.70 -15.25
CA HIS A 82 15.67 22.86 -14.12
C HIS A 82 14.53 22.05 -13.51
N ARG A 83 13.33 22.63 -13.38
CA ARG A 83 12.17 21.88 -12.86
C ARG A 83 11.65 20.82 -13.84
N LEU A 84 11.71 21.08 -15.15
CA LEU A 84 11.39 20.08 -16.18
C LEU A 84 12.43 18.96 -16.24
N GLN A 85 13.72 19.26 -16.00
CA GLN A 85 14.76 18.25 -15.78
C GLN A 85 14.41 17.37 -14.58
N TYR A 86 14.12 17.97 -13.41
CA TYR A 86 13.72 17.22 -12.21
C TYR A 86 12.51 16.32 -12.47
N PHE A 87 11.43 16.87 -13.06
CA PHE A 87 10.23 16.14 -13.44
C PHE A 87 10.53 14.88 -14.29
N LEU A 88 11.35 15.01 -15.35
CA LEU A 88 11.76 13.86 -16.16
C LEU A 88 12.64 12.87 -15.40
N LEU A 89 13.57 13.34 -14.57
CA LEU A 89 14.44 12.47 -13.78
C LEU A 89 13.64 11.62 -12.78
N GLU A 90 12.65 12.19 -12.11
CA GLU A 90 11.78 11.45 -11.19
C GLU A 90 10.89 10.44 -11.92
N LEU A 91 10.33 10.80 -13.09
CA LEU A 91 9.59 9.84 -13.93
C LEU A 91 10.46 8.67 -14.42
N LEU A 92 11.75 8.91 -14.73
CA LEU A 92 12.68 7.87 -15.16
C LEU A 92 13.24 7.05 -13.99
N ARG A 93 13.29 7.63 -12.78
CA ARG A 93 13.72 6.92 -11.56
C ARG A 93 12.81 5.75 -11.25
N ARG A 94 11.49 5.96 -11.27
CA ARG A 94 10.49 4.92 -10.89
C ARG A 94 10.27 3.91 -12.04
N PRO A 95 10.39 2.59 -11.80
CA PRO A 95 10.22 1.55 -12.84
C PRO A 95 8.93 1.61 -13.65
N ASP A 96 7.79 1.84 -12.99
CA ASP A 96 6.47 1.91 -13.63
C ASP A 96 6.37 3.09 -14.59
N THR A 97 6.68 4.31 -14.14
CA THR A 97 6.61 5.52 -14.98
C THR A 97 7.70 5.52 -16.06
N ARG A 98 8.90 5.00 -15.79
CA ARG A 98 9.98 4.86 -16.79
C ARG A 98 9.54 3.98 -17.97
N THR A 99 8.72 2.97 -17.72
CA THR A 99 8.25 2.02 -18.72
C THR A 99 6.85 2.36 -19.25
N ALA A 100 6.30 3.51 -18.89
CA ALA A 100 5.03 3.99 -19.40
C ALA A 100 5.13 4.33 -20.90
N PRO A 101 4.22 3.83 -21.77
CA PRO A 101 4.25 4.11 -23.20
C PRO A 101 4.29 5.62 -23.51
N ALA A 102 3.45 6.41 -22.82
CA ALA A 102 3.40 7.86 -22.98
C ALA A 102 4.75 8.55 -22.76
N LEU A 103 5.58 8.09 -21.81
CA LEU A 103 6.91 8.65 -21.56
C LEU A 103 7.93 8.19 -22.62
N LEU A 104 7.88 6.92 -23.01
CA LEU A 104 8.77 6.37 -24.03
C LEU A 104 8.54 7.03 -25.40
N ASP A 105 7.28 7.26 -25.78
CA ASP A 105 6.91 8.00 -27.00
C ASP A 105 7.21 9.51 -26.85
N PHE A 106 7.00 10.11 -25.67
CA PHE A 106 7.43 11.49 -25.42
C PHE A 106 8.93 11.69 -25.65
N LEU A 107 9.75 10.67 -25.37
CA LEU A 107 11.20 10.65 -25.58
C LEU A 107 11.65 9.98 -26.90
N LEU A 108 10.72 9.59 -27.78
CA LEU A 108 10.97 8.93 -29.08
C LEU A 108 11.76 7.59 -29.00
N PHE A 109 11.66 6.85 -27.89
CA PHE A 109 12.37 5.56 -27.72
C PHE A 109 11.92 4.48 -28.72
N SER A 110 10.64 4.49 -29.10
CA SER A 110 10.04 3.58 -30.07
C SER A 110 10.68 3.76 -31.46
N GLU A 111 10.82 5.01 -31.92
CA GLU A 111 11.45 5.37 -33.19
C GLU A 111 12.98 5.14 -33.19
N GLN A 112 13.67 5.65 -32.17
CA GLN A 112 15.14 5.78 -32.21
C GLN A 112 15.89 4.53 -31.72
N ALA A 113 15.31 3.78 -30.78
CA ALA A 113 15.97 2.62 -30.18
C ALA A 113 15.31 1.27 -30.53
N SER A 114 14.10 1.28 -31.12
CA SER A 114 13.33 0.07 -31.48
C SER A 114 13.21 -0.97 -30.35
N LEU A 115 13.13 -0.51 -29.10
CA LEU A 115 13.05 -1.36 -27.92
C LEU A 115 11.61 -1.75 -27.61
N ASN A 116 11.34 -3.06 -27.55
CA ASN A 116 10.14 -3.53 -26.85
C ASN A 116 10.41 -3.51 -25.33
N VAL A 117 9.84 -2.53 -24.65
CA VAL A 117 9.96 -2.37 -23.19
C VAL A 117 8.62 -2.79 -22.55
N PRO A 118 8.54 -3.95 -21.87
CA PRO A 118 7.31 -4.35 -21.20
C PRO A 118 7.00 -3.37 -20.04
N PRO A 119 5.72 -3.04 -19.80
CA PRO A 119 5.33 -2.14 -18.74
C PRO A 119 5.56 -2.81 -17.37
N LEU A 120 6.38 -2.21 -16.53
CA LEU A 120 6.69 -2.69 -15.19
C LEU A 120 5.69 -2.13 -14.16
N ARG A 121 4.40 -2.35 -14.42
CA ARG A 121 3.30 -1.97 -13.53
C ARG A 121 2.41 -3.17 -13.19
N PRO A 122 1.83 -3.22 -11.98
CA PRO A 122 0.76 -4.17 -11.67
C PRO A 122 -0.43 -4.00 -12.61
N TRP A 123 -1.17 -5.08 -12.86
CA TRP A 123 -2.43 -5.01 -13.60
C TRP A 123 -3.53 -5.80 -12.90
N CYS A 124 -4.74 -5.26 -12.93
CA CYS A 124 -5.92 -5.91 -12.40
C CYS A 124 -6.27 -7.09 -13.31
N VAL A 125 -6.23 -8.31 -12.78
CA VAL A 125 -6.59 -9.54 -13.48
C VAL A 125 -8.11 -9.69 -13.50
N CYS A 126 -8.75 -9.51 -12.35
CA CYS A 126 -10.20 -9.51 -12.20
C CYS A 126 -10.66 -8.53 -11.11
N THR A 127 -11.95 -8.19 -11.12
CA THR A 127 -12.62 -7.39 -10.09
C THR A 127 -13.94 -8.06 -9.78
N THR A 128 -14.26 -8.30 -8.51
CA THR A 128 -15.58 -8.83 -8.10
C THR A 128 -16.66 -7.76 -8.24
N GLY A 129 -17.93 -8.16 -8.26
CA GLY A 129 -19.04 -7.19 -8.30
C GLY A 129 -18.99 -6.23 -7.11
N ALA A 130 -19.19 -4.93 -7.37
CA ALA A 130 -19.27 -3.92 -6.32
C ALA A 130 -20.41 -4.24 -5.34
N GLN A 131 -20.16 -4.02 -4.05
CA GLN A 131 -21.10 -4.31 -2.96
C GLN A 131 -21.55 -3.00 -2.30
N ARG A 132 -22.71 -3.04 -1.63
CA ARG A 132 -23.25 -1.90 -0.86
C ARG A 132 -22.30 -1.38 0.22
N PHE A 133 -21.43 -2.26 0.74
CA PHE A 133 -20.59 -2.01 1.90
C PHE A 133 -19.11 -2.12 1.53
N ALA A 134 -18.30 -1.23 2.10
CA ALA A 134 -16.84 -1.21 1.95
C ALA A 134 -16.23 -2.53 2.46
N VAL A 135 -15.14 -2.97 1.85
CA VAL A 135 -14.39 -4.14 2.34
C VAL A 135 -13.71 -3.80 3.66
N SER A 136 -13.91 -4.65 4.66
CA SER A 136 -13.30 -4.53 5.99
C SER A 136 -12.22 -5.58 6.24
N SER A 137 -12.35 -6.77 5.64
CA SER A 137 -11.42 -7.88 5.85
C SER A 137 -11.39 -8.82 4.65
N LEU A 138 -10.21 -9.36 4.34
CA LEU A 138 -10.00 -10.36 3.30
C LEU A 138 -9.28 -11.57 3.86
N VAL A 139 -9.74 -12.74 3.45
CA VAL A 139 -9.14 -14.05 3.71
C VAL A 139 -9.01 -14.77 2.37
N TYR A 140 -7.89 -15.48 2.18
CA TYR A 140 -7.70 -16.41 1.08
C TYR A 140 -7.34 -17.78 1.66
N SER A 141 -8.08 -18.82 1.27
CA SER A 141 -7.71 -20.22 1.46
C SER A 141 -7.12 -20.74 0.15
N ARG A 142 -5.87 -21.23 0.23
CA ARG A 142 -5.24 -21.93 -0.90
C ARG A 142 -5.81 -23.34 -1.02
N SER A 143 -6.11 -24.00 0.11
CA SER A 143 -6.51 -25.40 0.12
C SER A 143 -7.90 -25.61 -0.49
N SER A 144 -8.88 -24.82 -0.06
CA SER A 144 -10.26 -24.81 -0.55
C SER A 144 -10.45 -23.91 -1.77
N ARG A 145 -9.43 -23.12 -2.14
CA ARG A 145 -9.45 -22.14 -3.24
C ARG A 145 -10.62 -21.16 -3.14
N VAL A 146 -10.76 -20.52 -1.98
CA VAL A 146 -11.78 -19.49 -1.75
C VAL A 146 -11.17 -18.17 -1.28
N VAL A 147 -11.79 -17.08 -1.72
CA VAL A 147 -11.60 -15.73 -1.16
C VAL A 147 -12.85 -15.39 -0.35
N ILE A 148 -12.68 -15.20 0.95
CA ILE A 148 -13.77 -14.80 1.86
C ILE A 148 -13.62 -13.31 2.14
N VAL A 149 -14.66 -12.55 1.81
CA VAL A 149 -14.68 -11.08 1.86
C VAL A 149 -15.67 -10.62 2.92
N GLY A 150 -15.16 -9.89 3.91
CA GLY A 150 -15.95 -9.22 4.92
C GLY A 150 -16.21 -7.77 4.50
N HIS A 151 -17.45 -7.32 4.68
CA HIS A 151 -17.87 -5.95 4.37
C HIS A 151 -18.56 -5.30 5.58
N GLU A 152 -18.44 -3.98 5.70
CA GLU A 152 -19.09 -3.20 6.75
C GLU A 152 -19.64 -1.83 6.28
N ASP A 153 -20.67 -1.35 6.96
CA ASP A 153 -21.10 0.05 6.87
C ASP A 153 -20.07 0.99 7.53
N LYS A 154 -19.26 1.68 6.72
CA LYS A 154 -18.35 2.75 7.18
C LYS A 154 -18.99 4.15 7.22
N THR A 155 -20.16 4.35 6.61
CA THR A 155 -20.80 5.68 6.49
C THR A 155 -21.33 6.22 7.81
N GLY A 156 -21.42 5.37 8.85
CA GLY A 156 -21.96 5.75 10.14
C GLY A 156 -23.48 5.87 10.16
N LEU A 157 -24.19 5.48 9.09
CA LEU A 157 -25.66 5.40 9.05
C LEU A 157 -26.21 4.53 10.18
N SER A 158 -25.48 3.48 10.57
CA SER A 158 -25.64 2.72 11.81
C SER A 158 -25.82 3.53 13.12
N ARG A 159 -25.41 4.81 13.16
CA ARG A 159 -25.63 5.71 14.31
C ARG A 159 -26.95 6.50 14.26
N LEU A 160 -27.63 6.56 13.11
CA LEU A 160 -28.92 7.25 12.91
C LEU A 160 -30.13 6.35 13.25
N GLY A 161 -29.94 5.42 14.18
CA GLY A 161 -30.83 4.29 14.40
C GLY A 161 -32.31 4.66 14.61
N ARG A 162 -33.19 3.76 14.15
CA ARG A 162 -34.65 3.75 14.31
C ARG A 162 -35.50 4.73 13.50
N LEU A 163 -34.95 5.66 12.72
CA LEU A 163 -35.81 6.46 11.82
C LEU A 163 -36.31 5.66 10.60
N TRP A 164 -35.62 4.58 10.25
CA TRP A 164 -35.88 3.75 9.04
C TRP A 164 -36.27 2.29 9.35
N SER A 165 -36.12 1.84 10.61
CA SER A 165 -36.20 0.43 11.02
C SER A 165 -37.64 -0.13 11.14
N LEU A 166 -38.58 0.36 10.33
CA LEU A 166 -40.00 0.01 10.35
C LEU A 166 -40.41 -0.90 9.17
N VAL A 167 -39.51 -1.11 8.20
CA VAL A 167 -39.80 -1.86 6.96
C VAL A 167 -38.78 -2.98 6.69
N GLU A 168 -37.50 -2.78 7.00
CA GLU A 168 -36.44 -3.80 6.88
C GLU A 168 -35.58 -3.85 8.15
N PRO A 169 -35.02 -5.02 8.53
CA PRO A 169 -34.04 -5.12 9.61
C PRO A 169 -32.72 -4.47 9.19
N ASP A 170 -32.11 -3.71 10.09
CA ASP A 170 -30.85 -3.03 9.80
C ASP A 170 -29.71 -4.04 9.55
N GLU A 171 -29.23 -4.10 8.30
CA GLU A 171 -28.03 -4.85 7.89
C GLU A 171 -26.83 -3.90 7.89
N PHE A 172 -25.78 -4.19 8.68
CA PHE A 172 -24.56 -3.38 8.73
C PHE A 172 -23.30 -4.12 8.26
N GLY A 173 -23.39 -5.41 7.96
CA GLY A 173 -22.27 -6.18 7.42
C GLY A 173 -22.68 -7.28 6.45
N MET A 174 -21.69 -7.85 5.78
CA MET A 174 -21.85 -8.96 4.85
C MET A 174 -20.58 -9.81 4.79
N ILE A 175 -20.74 -11.12 4.62
CA ILE A 175 -19.66 -12.05 4.29
C ILE A 175 -19.97 -12.68 2.93
N ASN A 176 -19.07 -12.52 1.96
CA ASN A 176 -19.18 -13.13 0.64
C ASN A 176 -18.08 -14.19 0.47
N VAL A 177 -18.46 -15.40 0.06
CA VAL A 177 -17.54 -16.49 -0.26
C VAL A 177 -17.42 -16.63 -1.76
N TRP A 178 -16.22 -16.44 -2.30
CA TRP A 178 -15.93 -16.55 -3.72
C TRP A 178 -15.03 -17.76 -3.97
N ALA A 179 -15.47 -18.71 -4.79
CA ALA A 179 -14.58 -19.71 -5.36
C ALA A 179 -13.63 -19.05 -6.36
N VAL A 180 -12.35 -19.44 -6.35
CA VAL A 180 -11.34 -18.96 -7.29
C VAL A 180 -10.63 -20.13 -7.96
N ASP A 181 -10.24 -19.92 -9.22
CA ASP A 181 -9.48 -20.89 -9.99
C ASP A 181 -7.97 -20.83 -9.63
N SER A 182 -7.13 -21.56 -10.38
CA SER A 182 -5.66 -21.56 -10.15
C SER A 182 -4.96 -20.26 -10.57
N ASN A 183 -5.57 -19.47 -11.46
CA ASN A 183 -5.07 -18.17 -11.93
C ASN A 183 -5.65 -16.99 -11.15
N MET A 184 -6.75 -17.21 -10.43
CA MET A 184 -7.54 -16.22 -9.70
C MET A 184 -8.15 -15.15 -10.62
N ASP A 185 -8.46 -15.52 -11.86
CA ASP A 185 -8.98 -14.64 -12.91
C ASP A 185 -10.51 -14.65 -13.05
N SER A 186 -11.16 -15.70 -12.52
CA SER A 186 -12.59 -15.99 -12.74
C SER A 186 -13.33 -16.28 -11.41
N PRO A 187 -13.37 -15.33 -10.45
CA PRO A 187 -14.02 -15.52 -9.16
C PRO A 187 -15.53 -15.72 -9.30
N SER A 188 -16.05 -16.77 -8.67
CA SER A 188 -17.48 -17.15 -8.69
C SER A 188 -18.08 -17.05 -7.29
N LEU A 189 -19.17 -16.28 -7.13
CA LEU A 189 -19.84 -16.11 -5.83
C LEU A 189 -20.58 -17.41 -5.44
N MET A 190 -20.16 -18.04 -4.35
CA MET A 190 -20.74 -19.28 -3.82
C MET A 190 -21.83 -19.00 -2.78
N GLN A 191 -21.60 -17.99 -1.93
CA GLN A 191 -22.51 -17.64 -0.83
C GLN A 191 -22.39 -16.15 -0.48
N SER A 192 -23.51 -15.55 -0.08
CA SER A 192 -23.56 -14.24 0.56
C SER A 192 -24.35 -14.36 1.86
N ILE A 193 -23.73 -13.96 2.98
CA ILE A 193 -24.32 -13.96 4.32
C ILE A 193 -24.42 -12.50 4.78
N LYS A 194 -25.64 -11.97 4.84
CA LYS A 194 -25.92 -10.67 5.46
C LYS A 194 -25.81 -10.78 6.98
N THR A 195 -25.19 -9.80 7.63
CA THR A 195 -25.07 -9.73 9.10
C THR A 195 -25.70 -8.46 9.63
N GLN A 196 -26.42 -8.57 10.75
CA GLN A 196 -26.89 -7.41 11.51
C GLN A 196 -25.71 -6.62 12.08
N PRO A 197 -24.80 -7.20 12.90
CA PRO A 197 -23.57 -6.50 13.29
C PRO A 197 -22.62 -6.34 12.11
N LYS A 198 -21.67 -5.40 12.22
CA LYS A 198 -20.62 -5.19 11.25
C LYS A 198 -19.59 -6.30 11.31
N VAL A 199 -19.10 -6.72 10.15
CA VAL A 199 -17.91 -7.58 10.05
C VAL A 199 -16.68 -6.68 10.16
N ARG A 200 -16.06 -6.59 11.34
CA ARG A 200 -14.92 -5.69 11.60
C ARG A 200 -13.60 -6.27 11.10
N CYS A 201 -13.36 -7.54 11.42
CA CYS A 201 -12.14 -8.26 11.07
C CYS A 201 -12.44 -9.76 10.99
N MET A 202 -11.69 -10.49 10.16
CA MET A 202 -11.84 -11.94 10.03
C MET A 202 -10.49 -12.63 10.07
N PHE A 203 -10.49 -13.87 10.56
CA PHE A 203 -9.34 -14.76 10.54
C PHE A 203 -9.82 -16.19 10.20
N TYR A 204 -9.07 -16.92 9.37
CA TYR A 204 -9.42 -18.29 8.95
C TYR A 204 -8.27 -19.27 9.22
N ASP A 205 -8.58 -20.37 9.92
CA ASP A 205 -7.63 -21.44 10.19
C ASP A 205 -7.83 -22.60 9.22
N GLU A 206 -6.99 -22.66 8.17
CA GLU A 206 -7.02 -23.70 7.13
C GLU A 206 -7.11 -25.15 7.71
N PRO A 207 -6.35 -25.58 8.73
CA PRO A 207 -6.42 -26.97 9.20
C PRO A 207 -7.71 -27.37 9.93
N SER A 208 -8.50 -26.41 10.42
CA SER A 208 -9.81 -26.68 11.05
C SER A 208 -10.99 -26.21 10.22
N ASN A 209 -10.75 -25.63 9.04
CA ASN A 209 -11.74 -24.95 8.19
C ASN A 209 -12.58 -23.89 8.93
N GLN A 210 -12.07 -23.32 10.03
CA GLN A 210 -12.83 -22.38 10.86
C GLN A 210 -12.56 -20.93 10.49
N LEU A 211 -13.62 -20.16 10.25
CA LEU A 211 -13.61 -18.71 10.10
C LEU A 211 -14.09 -18.05 11.39
N PHE A 212 -13.23 -17.23 11.99
CA PHE A 212 -13.51 -16.37 13.13
C PHE A 212 -13.82 -14.96 12.62
N VAL A 213 -14.95 -14.40 13.04
CA VAL A 213 -15.48 -13.11 12.55
C VAL A 213 -15.71 -12.19 13.75
N GLY A 214 -14.84 -11.18 13.90
CA GLY A 214 -14.97 -10.15 14.94
C GLY A 214 -16.02 -9.11 14.57
N GLN A 215 -16.89 -8.78 15.52
CA GLN A 215 -18.07 -7.92 15.32
C GLN A 215 -18.01 -6.63 16.14
N ASP A 216 -18.80 -5.63 15.75
CA ASP A 216 -18.88 -4.33 16.43
C ASP A 216 -19.64 -4.38 17.78
N ASP A 217 -20.38 -5.44 18.05
CA ASP A 217 -20.99 -5.72 19.36
C ASP A 217 -20.01 -6.33 20.39
N GLY A 218 -18.80 -6.72 19.96
CA GLY A 218 -17.76 -7.33 20.80
C GLY A 218 -17.68 -8.85 20.76
N LYS A 219 -18.57 -9.51 20.00
CA LYS A 219 -18.53 -10.97 19.80
C LYS A 219 -17.53 -11.37 18.72
N VAL A 220 -17.10 -12.63 18.81
CA VAL A 220 -16.48 -13.35 17.70
C VAL A 220 -17.39 -14.51 17.30
N SER A 221 -18.09 -14.39 16.16
CA SER A 221 -18.79 -15.53 15.57
C SER A 221 -17.79 -16.50 14.98
N VAL A 222 -18.04 -17.81 15.12
CA VAL A 222 -17.25 -18.85 14.49
C VAL A 222 -18.10 -19.64 13.52
N TYR A 223 -17.60 -19.75 12.29
CA TYR A 223 -18.18 -20.52 11.20
C TYR A 223 -17.22 -21.66 10.81
N VAL A 224 -17.74 -22.73 10.23
CA VAL A 224 -16.94 -23.70 9.47
C VAL A 224 -17.26 -23.56 7.98
N LEU A 225 -16.22 -23.65 7.15
CA LEU A 225 -16.34 -23.78 5.71
C LEU A 225 -16.55 -25.26 5.35
N ASP A 226 -17.69 -25.56 4.77
CA ASP A 226 -17.86 -26.78 3.98
C ASP A 226 -17.00 -26.66 2.72
N THR A 227 -16.05 -27.57 2.54
CA THR A 227 -15.08 -27.53 1.44
C THR A 227 -15.60 -28.11 0.13
N ASP A 228 -16.73 -28.83 0.15
CA ASP A 228 -17.34 -29.43 -1.02
C ASP A 228 -18.40 -28.48 -1.62
N GLU A 229 -19.21 -27.83 -0.77
CA GLU A 229 -20.18 -26.81 -1.18
C GLU A 229 -19.62 -25.38 -1.24
N LEU A 230 -18.45 -25.13 -0.62
CA LEU A 230 -17.82 -23.81 -0.46
C LEU A 230 -18.75 -22.79 0.24
N LYS A 231 -19.42 -23.25 1.31
CA LYS A 231 -20.35 -22.46 2.13
C LYS A 231 -19.91 -22.43 3.58
N LEU A 232 -20.14 -21.30 4.23
CA LEU A 232 -19.93 -21.09 5.66
C LEU A 232 -21.21 -21.39 6.43
N GLU A 233 -21.10 -22.25 7.45
CA GLU A 233 -22.13 -22.52 8.45
C GLU A 233 -21.72 -21.94 9.80
N LYS A 234 -22.59 -21.16 10.45
CA LYS A 234 -22.31 -20.57 11.77
C LYS A 234 -22.50 -21.62 12.86
N ILE A 235 -21.44 -21.87 13.65
CA ILE A 235 -21.48 -22.86 14.74
C ILE A 235 -21.80 -22.22 16.09
N LYS A 236 -21.12 -21.11 16.45
CA LYS A 236 -21.26 -20.49 17.77
C LYS A 236 -20.86 -19.02 17.77
N ASP A 237 -21.22 -18.31 18.84
CA ASP A 237 -20.67 -17.01 19.19
C ASP A 237 -19.77 -17.13 20.42
N LEU A 238 -18.72 -16.31 20.48
CA LEU A 238 -17.82 -16.18 21.62
C LEU A 238 -17.91 -14.75 22.17
N ASP A 239 -18.41 -14.60 23.39
CA ASP A 239 -18.51 -13.33 24.12
C ASP A 239 -17.15 -12.91 24.71
N LEU A 240 -16.21 -12.52 23.84
CA LEU A 240 -14.82 -12.22 24.22
C LEU A 240 -14.62 -10.80 24.76
N HIS A 241 -15.34 -9.82 24.22
CA HIS A 241 -15.19 -8.39 24.53
C HIS A 241 -16.54 -7.73 24.85
N THR A 242 -16.50 -6.63 25.60
CA THR A 242 -17.69 -5.84 25.96
C THR A 242 -17.95 -4.65 25.03
N ALA A 243 -17.17 -4.53 23.96
CA ALA A 243 -17.28 -3.55 22.89
C ALA A 243 -16.55 -4.09 21.64
N ALA A 244 -16.78 -3.48 20.48
CA ALA A 244 -16.26 -3.86 19.16
C ALA A 244 -14.90 -4.58 19.15
N VAL A 245 -14.86 -5.72 18.46
CA VAL A 245 -13.62 -6.43 18.15
C VAL A 245 -12.85 -5.65 17.09
N MET A 246 -11.67 -5.17 17.46
CA MET A 246 -10.84 -4.30 16.63
C MET A 246 -9.96 -5.10 15.69
N HIS A 247 -9.41 -6.22 16.15
CA HIS A 247 -8.48 -7.05 15.37
C HIS A 247 -8.47 -8.50 15.85
N LEU A 248 -8.22 -9.42 14.92
CA LEU A 248 -7.96 -10.84 15.15
C LEU A 248 -6.58 -11.20 14.55
N ALA A 249 -5.70 -11.83 15.33
CA ALA A 249 -4.35 -12.21 14.88
C ALA A 249 -4.01 -13.65 15.28
N GLN A 250 -3.68 -14.50 14.32
CA GLN A 250 -3.26 -15.87 14.60
C GLN A 250 -1.79 -15.95 14.95
N GLY A 251 -1.48 -16.84 15.89
CA GLY A 251 -0.16 -17.41 16.02
C GLY A 251 0.25 -18.28 14.82
N LYS A 252 1.47 -18.11 14.32
CA LYS A 252 2.06 -18.97 13.27
C LYS A 252 2.62 -20.30 13.80
N SER A 253 2.59 -20.53 15.12
CA SER A 253 3.15 -21.73 15.74
C SER A 253 2.22 -22.95 15.62
N LYS A 254 2.72 -24.12 16.03
CA LYS A 254 1.91 -25.35 16.14
C LYS A 254 0.86 -25.31 17.25
N GLN A 255 0.88 -24.33 18.16
CA GLN A 255 -0.02 -24.25 19.30
C GLN A 255 -1.44 -23.78 18.94
N LYS A 256 -1.67 -23.30 17.71
CA LYS A 256 -3.00 -22.94 17.18
C LYS A 256 -3.81 -22.05 18.13
N ARG A 257 -3.21 -20.91 18.50
CA ARG A 257 -3.83 -19.87 19.34
C ARG A 257 -4.23 -18.64 18.52
N LEU A 258 -5.33 -18.01 18.91
CA LEU A 258 -5.87 -16.79 18.31
C LEU A 258 -5.87 -15.65 19.34
N LEU A 259 -5.29 -14.51 18.98
CA LEU A 259 -5.38 -13.25 19.72
C LEU A 259 -6.60 -12.46 19.22
N SER A 260 -7.45 -11.99 20.12
CA SER A 260 -8.48 -10.98 19.85
C SER A 260 -8.24 -9.71 20.67
N LEU A 261 -8.51 -8.57 20.04
CA LEU A 261 -8.40 -7.23 20.63
C LEU A 261 -9.75 -6.54 20.61
N GLY A 262 -10.15 -5.93 21.74
CA GLY A 262 -11.40 -5.18 21.84
C GLY A 262 -11.18 -3.70 22.07
N PHE A 263 -12.14 -2.90 21.60
CA PHE A 263 -12.26 -1.48 21.92
C PHE A 263 -12.45 -1.24 23.44
N ASP A 264 -12.86 -2.28 24.18
CA ASP A 264 -12.87 -2.31 25.64
C ASP A 264 -11.46 -2.16 26.27
N GLY A 265 -10.39 -2.18 25.47
CA GLY A 265 -9.00 -2.08 25.92
C GLY A 265 -8.49 -3.39 26.49
N ALA A 266 -9.11 -4.51 26.11
CA ALA A 266 -8.79 -5.83 26.58
C ALA A 266 -8.25 -6.73 25.46
N ILE A 267 -7.42 -7.70 25.83
CA ILE A 267 -6.92 -8.74 24.94
C ILE A 267 -7.40 -10.11 25.42
N ARG A 268 -7.61 -11.05 24.49
CA ARG A 268 -7.83 -12.48 24.79
C ARG A 268 -6.93 -13.31 23.90
N VAL A 269 -6.34 -14.35 24.48
CA VAL A 269 -5.70 -15.44 23.73
C VAL A 269 -6.55 -16.68 23.95
N ILE A 270 -7.10 -17.23 22.88
CA ILE A 270 -7.93 -18.43 22.91
C ILE A 270 -7.26 -19.57 22.13
N ASP A 271 -7.57 -20.79 22.51
CA ASP A 271 -7.24 -22.00 21.74
C ASP A 271 -8.24 -22.18 20.58
N ILE A 272 -7.77 -22.41 19.36
CA ILE A 272 -8.63 -22.45 18.15
C ILE A 272 -9.52 -23.71 18.10
N ALA A 273 -9.08 -24.82 18.69
CA ALA A 273 -9.81 -26.09 18.63
C ALA A 273 -10.91 -26.19 19.71
N THR A 274 -10.61 -25.75 20.93
CA THR A 274 -11.49 -25.83 22.10
C THR A 274 -12.25 -24.54 22.38
N HIS A 275 -11.79 -23.41 21.83
CA HIS A 275 -12.30 -22.05 22.04
C HIS A 275 -12.19 -21.61 23.51
N GLN A 276 -11.36 -22.28 24.31
CA GLN A 276 -11.11 -21.91 25.70
C GLN A 276 -10.16 -20.71 25.78
N MET A 277 -10.41 -19.82 26.73
CA MET A 277 -9.54 -18.69 27.02
C MET A 277 -8.30 -19.18 27.78
N LEU A 278 -7.12 -18.95 27.21
CA LEU A 278 -5.83 -19.33 27.77
C LEU A 278 -5.20 -18.21 28.59
N SER A 279 -5.22 -16.99 28.03
CA SER A 279 -4.68 -15.79 28.67
C SER A 279 -5.44 -14.55 28.22
N GLY A 280 -5.26 -13.43 28.92
CA GLY A 280 -5.83 -12.15 28.56
C GLY A 280 -6.14 -11.27 29.76
N GLY A 281 -6.78 -10.14 29.49
CA GLY A 281 -7.14 -9.17 30.52
C GLY A 281 -7.30 -7.77 29.93
N ARG A 282 -7.62 -6.80 30.79
CA ARG A 282 -7.80 -5.39 30.41
C ARG A 282 -6.52 -4.60 30.68
N LEU A 283 -6.01 -3.87 29.68
CA LEU A 283 -4.69 -3.23 29.72
C LEU A 283 -4.73 -1.76 30.21
N THR A 284 -5.79 -1.35 30.90
CA THR A 284 -6.12 0.05 31.25
C THR A 284 -4.98 0.83 31.90
N ARG A 285 -4.16 0.20 32.75
CA ARG A 285 -3.04 0.87 33.45
C ARG A 285 -1.90 1.30 32.53
N ARG A 286 -1.78 0.71 31.33
CA ARG A 286 -0.68 0.98 30.37
C ARG A 286 -1.14 1.68 29.11
N LEU A 287 -2.41 1.50 28.72
CA LEU A 287 -2.97 2.08 27.52
C LEU A 287 -3.06 3.62 27.57
N GLY A 288 -3.21 4.19 28.77
CA GLY A 288 -3.44 5.63 28.98
C GLY A 288 -4.92 5.98 29.04
N ALA A 289 -5.24 7.18 29.55
CA ALA A 289 -6.62 7.62 29.66
C ALA A 289 -7.19 8.00 28.28
N GLY A 290 -8.31 7.36 27.89
CA GLY A 290 -9.01 7.64 26.63
C GLY A 290 -8.46 6.95 25.38
N ALA A 291 -7.27 6.34 25.45
CA ALA A 291 -6.72 5.55 24.35
C ALA A 291 -7.35 4.15 24.27
N HIS A 292 -7.39 3.59 23.06
CA HIS A 292 -7.87 2.24 22.77
C HIS A 292 -6.84 1.44 21.94
N LEU A 293 -7.05 0.13 21.86
CA LEU A 293 -6.26 -0.77 21.01
C LEU A 293 -6.79 -0.70 19.57
N THR A 294 -5.89 -0.68 18.60
CA THR A 294 -6.22 -0.54 17.17
C THR A 294 -5.93 -1.82 16.38
N VAL A 295 -4.68 -2.29 16.44
CA VAL A 295 -4.15 -3.43 15.69
C VAL A 295 -3.24 -4.27 16.58
N GLY A 296 -3.01 -5.55 16.25
CA GLY A 296 -2.00 -6.34 16.94
C GLY A 296 -1.41 -7.48 16.13
N HIS A 297 -0.18 -7.82 16.48
CA HIS A 297 0.57 -8.94 15.94
C HIS A 297 0.85 -9.95 17.06
N PHE A 298 0.71 -11.24 16.78
CA PHE A 298 0.93 -12.31 17.76
C PHE A 298 2.06 -13.23 17.30
N ASP A 299 3.23 -13.09 17.93
CA ASP A 299 4.30 -14.07 17.85
C ASP A 299 4.09 -15.17 18.89
N ASP A 300 3.38 -16.19 18.44
CA ASP A 300 2.97 -17.37 19.20
C ASP A 300 4.11 -18.37 19.45
N GLU A 301 5.25 -18.24 18.75
CA GLU A 301 6.46 -19.01 19.04
C GLU A 301 7.18 -18.50 20.30
N THR A 302 7.11 -17.18 20.55
CA THR A 302 7.74 -16.54 21.72
C THR A 302 6.77 -16.14 22.84
N ASP A 303 5.49 -16.48 22.71
CA ASP A 303 4.40 -15.99 23.58
C ASP A 303 4.31 -14.44 23.63
N THR A 304 4.69 -13.72 22.55
CA THR A 304 4.77 -12.25 22.53
C THR A 304 3.65 -11.63 21.69
N VAL A 305 2.97 -10.62 22.23
CA VAL A 305 2.02 -9.78 21.48
C VAL A 305 2.52 -8.35 21.37
N TYR A 306 2.38 -7.78 20.18
CA TYR A 306 2.68 -6.39 19.86
C TYR A 306 1.36 -5.70 19.54
N LEU A 307 1.08 -4.57 20.19
CA LEU A 307 -0.24 -3.95 20.20
C LEU A 307 -0.11 -2.48 19.79
N GLY A 308 -0.69 -2.11 18.65
CA GLY A 308 -0.89 -0.72 18.26
C GLY A 308 -1.95 -0.05 19.12
N THR A 309 -1.80 1.26 19.34
CA THR A 309 -2.74 2.05 20.12
C THR A 309 -3.17 3.31 19.36
N SER A 310 -4.34 3.82 19.73
CA SER A 310 -4.86 5.09 19.21
C SER A 310 -4.03 6.32 19.62
N GLY A 311 -3.13 6.16 20.61
CA GLY A 311 -2.20 7.18 21.08
C GLY A 311 -0.82 7.12 20.42
N GLY A 312 -0.68 6.43 19.28
CA GLY A 312 0.57 6.36 18.51
C GLY A 312 1.69 5.57 19.17
N GLN A 313 1.34 4.63 20.05
CA GLN A 313 2.30 3.76 20.73
C GLN A 313 2.16 2.30 20.25
N VAL A 314 3.26 1.55 20.32
CA VAL A 314 3.27 0.09 20.31
C VAL A 314 3.57 -0.40 21.71
N LEU A 315 2.70 -1.24 22.26
CA LEU A 315 2.88 -1.91 23.55
C LEU A 315 3.19 -3.39 23.33
N VAL A 316 4.21 -3.91 24.02
CA VAL A 316 4.69 -5.29 23.89
C VAL A 316 4.44 -6.04 25.21
N PHE A 317 3.80 -7.20 25.13
CA PHE A 317 3.46 -8.04 26.29
C PHE A 317 3.81 -9.51 26.04
N ALA A 318 4.21 -10.24 27.08
CA ALA A 318 4.23 -11.69 27.07
C ALA A 318 2.88 -12.23 27.57
N VAL A 319 2.26 -13.14 26.80
CA VAL A 319 0.98 -13.79 27.12
C VAL A 319 1.12 -15.18 27.71
N LYS A 320 2.36 -15.66 27.92
CA LYS A 320 2.69 -16.94 28.55
C LYS A 320 2.08 -17.12 29.95
N SER A 321 1.98 -16.02 30.69
CA SER A 321 1.29 -15.96 31.98
C SER A 321 -0.12 -15.40 31.82
N ASN A 322 -0.99 -15.75 32.76
CA ASN A 322 -2.28 -15.10 32.96
C ASN A 322 -2.28 -14.50 34.39
N PRO A 323 -2.32 -13.16 34.56
CA PRO A 323 -2.44 -12.14 33.51
C PRO A 323 -1.17 -12.00 32.64
N PRO A 324 -1.30 -11.44 31.42
CA PRO A 324 -0.17 -11.05 30.57
C PRO A 324 0.78 -10.09 31.27
N SER A 325 2.08 -10.23 31.03
CA SER A 325 3.13 -9.39 31.59
C SER A 325 3.63 -8.36 30.58
N PHE A 326 3.80 -7.12 31.02
CA PHE A 326 4.31 -6.03 30.17
C PHE A 326 5.82 -6.17 29.96
N ILE A 327 6.26 -6.07 28.71
CA ILE A 327 7.68 -6.09 28.33
C ILE A 327 8.15 -4.65 28.12
N GLN A 328 7.59 -3.95 27.12
CA GLN A 328 8.11 -2.67 26.66
C GLN A 328 7.02 -1.83 25.98
N GLY A 329 7.22 -0.50 25.94
CA GLY A 329 6.40 0.42 25.15
C GLY A 329 7.30 1.27 24.27
N LEU A 330 6.84 1.55 23.05
CA LEU A 330 7.50 2.38 22.06
C LEU A 330 6.53 3.47 21.61
N THR A 331 6.92 4.75 21.72
CA THR A 331 6.16 5.84 21.08
C THR A 331 6.62 5.98 19.64
N VAL A 332 5.70 5.81 18.69
CA VAL A 332 5.94 5.81 17.25
C VAL A 332 5.66 7.19 16.67
N HIS A 333 4.52 7.78 17.05
CA HIS A 333 4.09 9.12 16.68
C HIS A 333 3.36 9.77 17.87
N PRO A 334 3.52 11.08 18.13
CA PRO A 334 2.84 11.74 19.26
C PRO A 334 1.35 12.02 19.02
N VAL A 335 0.88 11.95 17.76
CA VAL A 335 -0.48 12.41 17.37
C VAL A 335 -1.27 11.35 16.61
N TYR A 336 -0.62 10.47 15.84
CA TYR A 336 -1.32 9.57 14.93
C TYR A 336 -1.47 8.18 15.53
N PRO A 337 -2.65 7.54 15.42
CA PRO A 337 -2.85 6.15 15.83
C PRO A 337 -1.95 5.22 15.02
N VAL A 338 -1.54 4.09 15.62
CA VAL A 338 -0.91 3.00 14.87
C VAL A 338 -2.03 2.17 14.25
N GLU A 339 -2.37 2.43 12.99
CA GLU A 339 -3.51 1.78 12.31
C GLU A 339 -3.17 0.37 11.83
N THR A 340 -1.91 0.15 11.42
CA THR A 340 -1.46 -1.15 10.91
C THR A 340 -0.04 -1.50 11.38
N LEU A 341 0.17 -2.78 11.67
CA LEU A 341 1.34 -3.31 12.36
C LEU A 341 1.70 -4.67 11.76
N ILE A 342 2.89 -4.77 11.20
CA ILE A 342 3.49 -6.05 10.79
C ILE A 342 4.79 -6.22 11.54
N VAL A 343 4.95 -7.36 12.21
CA VAL A 343 6.24 -7.78 12.77
C VAL A 343 6.76 -8.96 11.99
N ASP A 344 8.03 -8.87 11.60
CA ASP A 344 8.85 -9.92 11.03
C ASP A 344 10.13 -10.07 11.88
N LYS A 345 10.90 -11.14 11.65
CA LYS A 345 12.13 -11.45 12.40
C LYS A 345 13.17 -10.34 12.41
N GLN A 346 13.22 -9.51 11.36
CA GLN A 346 14.17 -8.40 11.24
C GLN A 346 13.52 -7.02 11.41
N TYR A 347 12.26 -6.86 11.04
CA TYR A 347 11.61 -5.56 10.91
C TYR A 347 10.20 -5.52 11.52
N MET A 348 9.87 -4.38 12.09
CA MET A 348 8.51 -3.98 12.45
C MET A 348 8.11 -2.80 11.56
N PHE A 349 7.03 -2.98 10.80
CA PHE A 349 6.43 -1.98 9.93
C PHE A 349 5.18 -1.41 10.60
N LEU A 350 5.07 -0.08 10.65
CA LEU A 350 4.05 0.62 11.41
C LEU A 350 3.41 1.71 10.55
N GLY A 351 2.17 1.51 10.12
CA GLY A 351 1.36 2.54 9.48
C GLY A 351 0.71 3.46 10.51
N HIS A 352 0.94 4.77 10.40
CA HIS A 352 0.33 5.79 11.25
C HIS A 352 0.18 7.10 10.47
N GLY A 353 -1.04 7.64 10.39
CA GLY A 353 -1.32 8.76 9.49
C GLY A 353 -0.86 8.44 8.06
N GLU A 354 -0.16 9.36 7.43
CA GLU A 354 0.44 9.20 6.09
C GLU A 354 1.77 8.42 6.04
N TYR A 355 2.28 7.95 7.19
CA TYR A 355 3.63 7.43 7.33
C TYR A 355 3.65 5.92 7.55
N VAL A 356 4.63 5.24 6.94
CA VAL A 356 5.11 3.94 7.43
C VAL A 356 6.46 4.13 8.12
N SER A 357 6.53 3.82 9.41
CA SER A 357 7.81 3.70 10.12
C SER A 357 8.35 2.28 10.04
N VAL A 358 9.59 2.15 9.56
CA VAL A 358 10.33 0.88 9.50
C VAL A 358 11.31 0.84 10.66
N ILE A 359 11.22 -0.19 11.49
CA ILE A 359 11.99 -0.32 12.74
C ILE A 359 12.67 -1.69 12.73
N SER A 360 14.00 -1.74 12.91
CA SER A 360 14.71 -3.01 13.08
C SER A 360 14.43 -3.59 14.47
N VAL A 361 14.16 -4.89 14.54
CA VAL A 361 13.95 -5.62 15.79
C VAL A 361 15.18 -6.47 16.09
N GLU A 362 15.94 -6.14 17.13
CA GLU A 362 17.03 -6.97 17.64
C GLU A 362 16.62 -7.65 18.96
N GLN A 363 16.54 -8.97 19.00
CA GLN A 363 16.33 -9.72 20.25
C GLN A 363 17.63 -9.74 21.08
N ARG A 364 17.58 -9.26 22.34
CA ARG A 364 18.74 -9.18 23.25
C ARG A 364 18.44 -9.80 24.61
N ARG A 365 18.68 -11.12 24.74
CA ARG A 365 18.43 -11.94 25.95
C ARG A 365 16.99 -11.84 26.47
N THR A 366 16.67 -10.80 27.24
CA THR A 366 15.37 -10.56 27.91
C THR A 366 14.61 -9.36 27.34
N GLU A 367 15.24 -8.55 26.49
CA GLU A 367 14.66 -7.31 25.95
C GLU A 367 14.75 -7.26 24.42
N GLN A 368 13.94 -6.39 23.83
CA GLN A 368 14.01 -6.07 22.41
C GLN A 368 14.60 -4.67 22.23
N LYS A 369 15.61 -4.57 21.36
CA LYS A 369 16.13 -3.28 20.93
C LYS A 369 15.47 -2.91 19.61
N PHE A 370 14.64 -1.88 19.66
CA PHE A 370 14.07 -1.22 18.50
C PHE A 370 15.02 -0.10 18.02
N SER A 371 15.35 -0.08 16.73
CA SER A 371 16.08 1.03 16.11
C SER A 371 15.32 1.50 14.88
N LYS A 372 15.10 2.80 14.73
CA LYS A 372 14.41 3.37 13.56
C LYS A 372 15.31 3.26 12.33
N VAL A 373 14.81 2.64 11.27
CA VAL A 373 15.54 2.41 10.01
C VAL A 373 15.12 3.43 8.96
N ALA A 374 13.81 3.58 8.72
CA ALA A 374 13.28 4.47 7.70
C ALA A 374 11.90 5.03 8.08
N VAL A 375 11.48 6.08 7.36
CA VAL A 375 10.07 6.51 7.27
C VAL A 375 9.72 6.61 5.79
N LEU A 376 8.61 6.00 5.41
CA LEU A 376 8.07 6.01 4.06
C LEU A 376 6.83 6.91 4.04
N THR A 377 6.69 7.75 3.01
CA THR A 377 5.50 8.59 2.76
C THR A 377 5.44 8.96 1.27
N LEU A 378 4.23 9.01 0.69
CA LEU A 378 3.99 9.47 -0.66
C LEU A 378 4.00 11.01 -0.72
N LYS A 379 5.20 11.61 -0.78
CA LYS A 379 5.41 13.07 -0.71
C LYS A 379 4.48 13.92 -1.59
N GLU A 380 4.19 13.46 -2.81
CA GLU A 380 3.41 14.20 -3.80
C GLU A 380 1.88 14.08 -3.59
N ASN A 381 1.44 13.08 -2.84
CA ASN A 381 0.04 12.91 -2.43
C ASN A 381 -0.04 12.23 -1.05
N PRO A 382 0.15 12.99 0.04
CA PRO A 382 0.12 12.45 1.40
C PRO A 382 -1.29 11.98 1.75
N SER A 383 -1.43 10.68 1.98
CA SER A 383 -2.71 10.00 2.21
C SER A 383 -2.57 8.99 3.35
N PRO A 384 -3.60 8.73 4.17
CA PRO A 384 -3.51 7.78 5.28
C PRO A 384 -3.12 6.37 4.85
N VAL A 385 -2.25 5.72 5.62
CA VAL A 385 -1.93 4.30 5.51
C VAL A 385 -3.08 3.50 6.12
N LEU A 386 -3.82 2.79 5.26
CA LEU A 386 -5.01 2.01 5.64
C LEU A 386 -4.74 0.52 5.75
N SER A 387 -3.80 0.00 4.96
CA SER A 387 -3.41 -1.41 5.01
C SER A 387 -1.95 -1.62 4.61
N MET A 388 -1.36 -2.73 5.04
CA MET A 388 0.00 -3.13 4.66
C MET A 388 0.08 -4.64 4.51
N VAL A 389 0.97 -5.10 3.64
CA VAL A 389 1.44 -6.49 3.65
C VAL A 389 2.91 -6.57 3.24
N TYR A 390 3.69 -7.42 3.91
CA TYR A 390 5.13 -7.57 3.72
C TYR A 390 5.48 -8.96 3.21
N ASP A 391 6.31 -9.02 2.16
CA ASP A 391 6.91 -10.25 1.65
C ASP A 391 8.39 -10.27 2.02
N PRO A 392 8.82 -11.14 2.96
CA PRO A 392 10.22 -11.25 3.36
C PRO A 392 11.10 -11.89 2.28
N THR A 393 10.53 -12.62 1.33
CA THR A 393 11.26 -13.32 0.26
C THR A 393 11.80 -12.31 -0.75
N GLU A 394 10.91 -11.45 -1.22
CA GLU A 394 11.20 -10.38 -2.19
C GLU A 394 11.55 -9.04 -1.50
N LYS A 395 11.68 -9.03 -0.15
CA LYS A 395 11.99 -7.87 0.71
C LYS A 395 11.17 -6.61 0.40
N ARG A 396 9.89 -6.78 0.13
CA ARG A 396 8.98 -5.72 -0.33
C ARG A 396 7.83 -5.51 0.62
N LEU A 397 7.44 -4.25 0.76
CA LEU A 397 6.25 -3.84 1.48
C LEU A 397 5.25 -3.25 0.48
N LEU A 398 4.04 -3.77 0.48
CA LEU A 398 2.90 -3.18 -0.22
C LEU A 398 2.08 -2.41 0.81
N VAL A 399 1.66 -1.20 0.47
CA VAL A 399 0.93 -0.30 1.36
C VAL A 399 -0.29 0.25 0.62
N GLY A 400 -1.46 0.13 1.24
CA GLY A 400 -2.73 0.64 0.76
C GLY A 400 -3.04 2.00 1.39
N TYR A 401 -3.43 2.93 0.54
CA TYR A 401 -3.76 4.32 0.84
C TYR A 401 -5.16 4.65 0.30
N ASP A 402 -5.59 5.90 0.41
CA ASP A 402 -6.69 6.44 -0.39
C ASP A 402 -6.14 7.26 -1.58
N PRO A 403 -6.40 6.94 -2.86
CA PRO A 403 -7.02 5.73 -3.42
C PRO A 403 -5.99 4.63 -3.84
N ALA A 404 -4.71 4.87 -3.58
CA ALA A 404 -3.61 4.18 -4.25
C ALA A 404 -3.06 2.95 -3.49
N ILE A 405 -2.36 2.09 -4.21
CA ILE A 405 -1.46 1.07 -3.64
C ILE A 405 -0.03 1.43 -4.06
N ALA A 406 0.92 1.36 -3.13
CA ALA A 406 2.34 1.56 -3.41
C ALA A 406 3.17 0.32 -3.04
N TRP A 407 4.08 -0.06 -3.93
CA TRP A 407 5.12 -1.06 -3.67
C TRP A 407 6.40 -0.33 -3.27
N TRP A 408 6.87 -0.56 -2.04
CA TRP A 408 8.08 0.07 -1.48
C TRP A 408 9.31 -0.83 -1.54
N SER A 409 10.45 -0.23 -1.87
CA SER A 409 11.78 -0.77 -1.58
C SER A 409 12.20 -0.37 -0.17
N ILE A 410 12.39 -1.36 0.71
CA ILE A 410 12.82 -1.11 2.10
C ILE A 410 14.26 -0.57 2.18
N GLU A 411 15.12 -0.97 1.26
CA GLU A 411 16.54 -0.58 1.21
C GLU A 411 16.74 0.89 0.82
N SER A 412 16.01 1.36 -0.19
CA SER A 412 16.10 2.75 -0.67
C SER A 412 15.13 3.71 0.01
N GLY A 413 14.10 3.20 0.67
CA GLY A 413 13.00 4.00 1.21
C GLY A 413 12.21 4.75 0.14
N GLN A 414 12.19 4.26 -1.10
CA GLN A 414 11.47 4.85 -2.25
C GLN A 414 10.39 3.90 -2.78
N PRO A 415 9.30 4.43 -3.39
CA PRO A 415 8.33 3.60 -4.09
C PRO A 415 8.90 3.08 -5.42
N LEU A 416 8.65 1.81 -5.73
CA LEU A 416 8.99 1.14 -6.99
C LEU A 416 7.83 1.20 -8.00
N CYS A 417 6.60 1.11 -7.52
CA CYS A 417 5.37 1.29 -8.30
C CYS A 417 4.33 2.00 -7.43
N VAL A 418 3.50 2.87 -8.03
CA VAL A 418 2.30 3.41 -7.37
C VAL A 418 1.16 3.49 -8.38
N TRP A 419 0.03 2.84 -8.07
CA TRP A 419 -1.12 2.70 -8.96
C TRP A 419 -2.44 2.86 -8.21
N GLU A 420 -3.50 3.22 -8.92
CA GLU A 420 -4.84 3.35 -8.34
C GLU A 420 -5.37 1.96 -7.96
N GLY A 421 -5.75 1.78 -6.69
CA GLY A 421 -6.31 0.53 -6.20
C GLY A 421 -7.83 0.49 -6.35
N HIS A 422 -8.50 1.42 -5.68
CA HIS A 422 -9.95 1.48 -5.56
C HIS A 422 -10.41 2.94 -5.66
N GLY A 423 -11.70 3.18 -5.93
CA GLY A 423 -12.29 4.53 -5.93
C GLY A 423 -12.52 5.06 -4.52
N GLY A 424 -11.47 5.12 -3.70
CA GLY A 424 -11.47 5.37 -2.27
C GLY A 424 -10.43 4.52 -1.53
N GLY A 425 -10.46 4.54 -0.20
CA GLY A 425 -9.45 3.90 0.66
C GLY A 425 -9.25 2.40 0.43
N VAL A 426 -7.99 1.97 0.32
CA VAL A 426 -7.59 0.55 0.23
C VAL A 426 -7.38 -0.03 1.63
N HIS A 427 -8.48 -0.45 2.24
CA HIS A 427 -8.55 -0.93 3.62
C HIS A 427 -7.98 -2.32 3.86
N GLN A 428 -7.75 -3.13 2.82
CA GLN A 428 -7.15 -4.44 2.97
C GLN A 428 -6.26 -4.81 1.79
N LEU A 429 -5.10 -5.38 2.11
CA LEU A 429 -4.18 -6.02 1.18
C LEU A 429 -3.85 -7.43 1.65
N LEU A 430 -3.75 -8.36 0.71
CA LEU A 430 -3.46 -9.76 0.97
C LEU A 430 -2.46 -10.26 -0.07
N LEU A 431 -1.31 -10.78 0.39
CA LEU A 431 -0.45 -11.62 -0.43
C LEU A 431 -1.06 -13.00 -0.53
N THR A 432 -1.05 -13.58 -1.73
CA THR A 432 -1.33 -15.02 -1.89
C THR A 432 -0.05 -15.83 -1.60
N ASP A 433 -0.15 -17.15 -1.64
CA ASP A 433 1.01 -18.05 -1.62
C ASP A 433 1.89 -17.91 -2.87
N ARG A 434 1.39 -17.26 -3.92
CA ARG A 434 2.12 -16.89 -5.14
C ARG A 434 2.66 -15.47 -5.00
N SER A 435 3.98 -15.30 -5.12
CA SER A 435 4.61 -13.98 -5.08
C SER A 435 4.20 -13.05 -6.25
N ASP A 436 3.56 -13.56 -7.30
CA ASP A 436 3.04 -12.74 -8.40
C ASP A 436 1.61 -12.23 -8.18
N ILE A 437 0.84 -12.70 -7.19
CA ILE A 437 -0.59 -12.35 -7.03
C ILE A 437 -0.90 -11.74 -5.66
N ILE A 438 -1.63 -10.62 -5.69
CA ILE A 438 -2.20 -9.97 -4.50
C ILE A 438 -3.70 -9.72 -4.66
N ILE A 439 -4.40 -9.62 -3.53
CA ILE A 439 -5.82 -9.22 -3.48
C ILE A 439 -5.93 -7.94 -2.68
N SER A 440 -6.70 -6.97 -3.19
CA SER A 440 -7.05 -5.73 -2.48
C SER A 440 -8.56 -5.58 -2.31
N GLY A 441 -8.95 -4.83 -1.28
CA GLY A 441 -10.34 -4.43 -1.03
C GLY A 441 -10.39 -3.03 -0.43
N GLY A 442 -11.45 -2.29 -0.75
CA GLY A 442 -11.56 -0.88 -0.35
C GLY A 442 -13.00 -0.37 -0.29
N ASP A 443 -13.14 0.96 -0.27
CA ASP A 443 -14.43 1.65 -0.13
C ASP A 443 -15.39 1.42 -1.30
N SER A 444 -14.90 1.06 -2.48
CA SER A 444 -15.70 0.67 -3.64
C SER A 444 -16.47 -0.65 -3.47
N GLY A 445 -16.31 -1.35 -2.33
CA GLY A 445 -17.01 -2.59 -1.98
C GLY A 445 -16.67 -3.82 -2.82
N ASN A 446 -16.01 -3.65 -3.97
CA ASN A 446 -15.40 -4.73 -4.73
C ASN A 446 -14.03 -5.12 -4.17
N THR A 447 -13.61 -6.33 -4.54
CA THR A 447 -12.23 -6.81 -4.40
C THR A 447 -11.57 -6.87 -5.77
N LYS A 448 -10.25 -6.70 -5.79
CA LYS A 448 -9.44 -6.74 -7.01
C LYS A 448 -8.30 -7.71 -6.84
N VAL A 449 -8.09 -8.56 -7.84
CA VAL A 449 -6.92 -9.43 -7.92
C VAL A 449 -5.94 -8.79 -8.89
N TRP A 450 -4.70 -8.61 -8.45
CA TRP A 450 -3.64 -8.00 -9.24
C TRP A 450 -2.52 -9.00 -9.50
N ARG A 451 -1.98 -9.01 -10.73
CA ARG A 451 -0.68 -9.62 -10.99
C ARG A 451 0.40 -8.55 -10.93
N LEU A 452 1.48 -8.88 -10.25
CA LEU A 452 2.64 -8.04 -10.04
C LEU A 452 3.74 -8.35 -11.08
N PRO A 453 4.49 -7.35 -11.58
CA PRO A 453 5.70 -7.59 -12.35
C PRO A 453 6.79 -8.26 -11.50
N PRO A 454 7.78 -8.95 -12.10
CA PRO A 454 8.87 -9.58 -11.36
C PRO A 454 9.69 -8.56 -10.55
N ALA A 455 9.88 -8.81 -9.25
CA ALA A 455 10.55 -7.89 -8.34
C ALA A 455 11.99 -7.53 -8.80
N GLN A 456 12.71 -8.50 -9.36
CA GLN A 456 14.06 -8.35 -9.90
C GLN A 456 14.21 -7.28 -11.01
N ASP A 457 13.13 -6.97 -11.72
CA ASP A 457 13.09 -6.01 -12.83
C ASP A 457 12.75 -4.60 -12.32
N LEU A 458 12.18 -4.47 -11.12
CA LEU A 458 11.83 -3.21 -10.47
C LEU A 458 13.04 -2.51 -9.84
N ARG A 459 13.95 -2.04 -10.69
CA ARG A 459 15.13 -1.28 -10.26
C ARG A 459 14.95 0.21 -10.45
N LEU A 460 15.13 0.96 -9.36
CA LEU A 460 15.24 2.42 -9.41
C LEU A 460 16.41 2.80 -10.31
N TRP A 461 16.18 3.76 -11.21
CA TRP A 461 17.28 4.36 -11.98
C TRP A 461 17.80 5.57 -11.21
N GLN A 462 19.13 5.67 -11.15
CA GLN A 462 19.81 6.87 -10.70
C GLN A 462 20.42 7.51 -11.95
N PRO A 463 20.24 8.83 -12.16
CA PRO A 463 21.00 9.51 -13.20
C PRO A 463 22.50 9.32 -12.95
N PRO A 464 23.32 9.16 -14.00
CA PRO A 464 24.77 9.25 -13.85
C PRO A 464 25.11 10.53 -13.08
N ALA A 465 26.07 10.45 -12.16
CA ALA A 465 26.62 11.64 -11.53
C ALA A 465 27.05 12.61 -12.64
N ALA A 466 26.66 13.89 -12.52
CA ALA A 466 27.10 14.89 -13.47
C ALA A 466 28.63 14.93 -13.42
N GLU A 467 29.29 14.55 -14.52
CA GLU A 467 30.72 14.76 -14.67
C GLU A 467 30.97 16.27 -14.68
N GLU A 468 31.41 16.82 -13.54
CA GLU A 468 31.98 18.17 -13.50
C GLU A 468 33.05 18.26 -14.58
N GLN A 469 32.88 19.18 -15.53
CA GLN A 469 33.75 19.28 -16.69
C GLN A 469 35.18 19.66 -16.28
N ARG A 470 36.02 18.64 -16.08
CA ARG A 470 37.45 18.80 -15.83
C ARG A 470 38.22 19.04 -17.13
N GLY A 471 38.28 20.32 -17.51
CA GLY A 471 39.26 20.87 -18.47
C GLY A 471 38.67 21.27 -19.83
N GLY A 472 38.96 22.47 -20.36
CA GLY A 472 39.70 23.59 -19.76
C GLY A 472 39.95 24.75 -20.74
N GLY A 473 40.20 25.96 -20.21
CA GLY A 473 40.50 27.20 -20.95
C GLY A 473 39.28 27.85 -21.63
N GLU A 474 39.00 29.16 -21.52
CA GLU A 474 39.75 30.28 -20.95
C GLU A 474 38.83 31.16 -20.06
N SER A 475 39.44 32.09 -19.31
CA SER A 475 38.75 32.90 -18.30
C SER A 475 37.91 34.05 -18.88
N VAL A 476 36.66 34.16 -18.44
CA VAL A 476 36.05 35.48 -18.13
C VAL A 476 35.41 35.42 -16.75
N SER A 477 35.79 36.37 -15.89
CA SER A 477 35.41 36.49 -14.49
C SER A 477 33.94 36.85 -14.29
N GLY A 478 33.30 36.37 -13.20
CA GLY A 478 32.07 37.04 -12.76
C GLY A 478 31.12 36.46 -11.72
N TRP A 479 31.44 35.42 -10.94
CA TRP A 479 30.58 35.01 -9.81
C TRP A 479 31.39 34.76 -8.55
N ARG A 480 31.04 35.48 -7.47
CA ARG A 480 31.46 35.16 -6.09
C ARG A 480 30.40 34.23 -5.51
N GLU A 481 30.80 33.02 -5.14
CA GLU A 481 30.02 32.22 -4.19
C GLU A 481 30.11 32.88 -2.81
N ALA A 482 29.01 32.86 -2.08
CA ALA A 482 28.98 33.23 -0.67
C ALA A 482 29.19 31.96 0.15
N ASP A 483 30.40 31.80 0.70
CA ASP A 483 30.68 30.81 1.75
C ASP A 483 29.90 31.19 3.01
N GLU A 484 28.82 30.47 3.32
CA GLU A 484 28.27 30.40 4.69
C GLU A 484 28.78 29.14 5.40
N THR A 485 30.09 29.15 5.69
CA THR A 485 30.69 28.32 6.75
C THR A 485 31.20 29.21 7.88
N THR A 486 30.29 29.72 8.72
CA THR A 486 30.67 30.39 9.98
C THR A 486 30.53 29.45 11.16
N SER A 487 31.66 28.85 11.52
CA SER A 487 31.88 28.26 12.84
C SER A 487 31.70 29.33 13.93
N PHE A 488 30.96 28.99 14.98
CA PHE A 488 30.86 29.84 16.16
C PHE A 488 32.23 29.91 16.85
N SER A 489 32.87 31.07 16.80
CA SER A 489 34.05 31.39 17.59
C SER A 489 33.64 32.18 18.83
N LEU A 490 34.16 31.77 19.98
CA LEU A 490 34.00 32.48 21.24
C LEU A 490 34.80 33.79 21.21
N THR A 491 34.14 34.90 21.50
CA THR A 491 34.81 36.07 22.09
C THR A 491 34.24 36.30 23.47
N ARG A 492 35.15 36.66 24.38
CA ARG A 492 34.92 36.92 25.80
C ARG A 492 35.13 38.42 26.04
N ASP A 493 34.87 38.84 27.28
CA ASP A 493 35.16 40.15 27.83
C ASP A 493 34.15 41.23 27.34
N GLU A 494 33.65 42.16 28.16
CA GLU A 494 34.06 42.54 29.53
C GLU A 494 32.86 43.06 30.35
N ASP A 495 33.08 43.33 31.64
CA ASP A 495 32.06 43.60 32.66
C ASP A 495 31.38 44.99 32.57
N GLU A 496 30.17 45.13 33.12
CA GLU A 496 29.76 46.34 33.86
C GLU A 496 28.57 46.04 34.82
N ASP A 497 28.70 46.48 36.09
CA ASP A 497 27.71 46.34 37.17
C ASP A 497 26.59 47.40 37.08
N GLU A 498 25.38 47.11 37.61
CA GLU A 498 24.76 47.92 38.70
C GLU A 498 23.38 47.40 39.21
N SER A 499 23.41 46.88 40.44
CA SER A 499 22.46 47.03 41.58
C SER A 499 20.95 47.37 41.44
N MET A 500 20.14 46.61 42.21
CA MET A 500 18.98 47.03 43.05
C MET A 500 17.67 47.54 42.35
N GLN A 501 16.44 47.43 42.89
CA GLN A 501 15.84 46.85 44.11
C GLN A 501 14.30 46.63 43.89
N VAL A 502 13.65 45.82 44.76
CA VAL A 502 12.25 45.88 45.31
C VAL A 502 11.19 46.75 44.58
N GLY A 503 9.91 46.34 44.36
CA GLY A 503 9.12 45.19 44.80
C GLY A 503 7.61 45.52 44.91
N PHE A 504 6.80 44.57 45.42
CA PHE A 504 5.35 44.65 45.72
C PHE A 504 4.31 44.56 44.57
N ALA A 505 3.14 44.02 44.94
CA ALA A 505 2.10 43.50 44.07
C ALA A 505 0.71 44.04 44.43
N HIS A 506 -0.25 44.02 43.49
CA HIS A 506 -1.68 44.01 43.82
C HIS A 506 -2.55 43.26 42.81
N GLN A 507 -3.71 42.79 43.28
CA GLN A 507 -4.59 41.83 42.60
C GLN A 507 -5.65 42.50 41.71
N LYS A 508 -6.05 41.85 40.60
CA LYS A 508 -7.40 41.24 40.41
C LYS A 508 -7.55 40.52 39.04
N ARG A 509 -8.56 39.65 38.96
CA ARG A 509 -8.85 38.62 37.93
C ARG A 509 -9.78 39.15 36.80
N PRO A 510 -10.17 38.33 35.80
CA PRO A 510 -9.35 37.50 34.90
C PRO A 510 -9.69 37.74 33.40
N GLY A 511 -8.73 37.49 32.50
CA GLY A 511 -8.94 37.49 31.04
C GLY A 511 -8.45 36.21 30.38
N THR A 512 -9.17 35.74 29.36
CA THR A 512 -8.94 34.47 28.64
C THR A 512 -7.69 34.50 27.77
N HIS A 513 -6.74 33.57 27.95
CA HIS A 513 -5.73 33.24 26.93
C HIS A 513 -5.29 31.77 26.98
N HIS A 514 -4.85 31.27 25.82
CA HIS A 514 -4.23 29.96 25.60
C HIS A 514 -2.96 29.76 26.44
N PRO A 515 -2.62 28.52 26.83
CA PRO A 515 -1.26 28.13 27.18
C PRO A 515 -0.52 27.55 25.97
N GLN A 516 0.55 28.21 25.56
CA GLN A 516 1.64 27.58 24.80
C GLN A 516 2.51 26.72 25.74
N GLY A 517 3.30 25.82 25.14
CA GLY A 517 4.63 25.39 25.58
C GLY A 517 4.86 25.06 27.07
N TYR A 518 5.06 23.77 27.36
CA TYR A 518 5.76 23.32 28.56
C TYR A 518 7.12 22.71 28.18
N GLU A 519 8.21 23.29 28.67
CA GLU A 519 9.52 22.64 28.69
C GLU A 519 9.63 21.67 29.89
N PRO A 520 10.39 20.56 29.76
CA PRO A 520 10.54 19.57 30.82
C PRO A 520 11.52 19.99 31.92
N VAL A 521 11.18 19.65 33.15
CA VAL A 521 12.02 19.85 34.35
C VAL A 521 13.33 19.05 34.25
N ALA A 522 14.46 19.74 34.39
CA ALA A 522 15.77 19.10 34.51
C ALA A 522 15.96 18.47 35.91
N ILE A 523 16.23 17.17 35.95
CA ILE A 523 16.75 16.47 37.14
C ILE A 523 18.25 16.24 36.93
N GLY A 524 19.05 16.60 37.94
CA GLY A 524 20.48 16.83 37.80
C GLY A 524 21.34 15.60 37.49
N ARG A 525 22.47 15.86 36.82
CA ARG A 525 23.61 14.93 36.74
C ARG A 525 24.39 14.98 38.05
N SER A 526 24.61 13.83 38.69
CA SER A 526 25.73 13.66 39.62
C SER A 526 27.02 13.38 38.85
N SER A 527 28.11 14.02 39.25
CA SER A 527 29.44 13.89 38.64
C SER A 527 30.28 12.80 39.32
N ASN A 528 31.51 12.63 38.83
CA ASN A 528 32.63 11.84 39.38
C ASN A 528 32.61 10.33 39.00
N SER A 529 33.74 9.69 38.63
CA SER A 529 35.13 10.20 38.50
C SER A 529 36.06 9.23 37.76
N GLN A 530 37.05 9.80 37.07
CA GLN A 530 38.44 9.30 36.88
C GLN A 530 38.72 7.98 36.12
N SER A 531 39.50 8.13 35.04
CA SER A 531 40.39 7.17 34.37
C SER A 531 41.63 6.83 35.26
N PRO A 532 42.72 6.14 34.80
CA PRO A 532 42.96 5.44 33.52
C PRO A 532 43.66 4.04 33.65
N CYS A 533 43.78 3.31 32.52
CA CYS A 533 44.86 2.37 32.12
C CYS A 533 44.39 1.66 30.82
N GLY A 534 45.19 1.31 29.80
CA GLY A 534 46.63 1.51 29.55
C GLY A 534 47.21 0.31 28.76
N ALA A 535 47.90 0.57 27.62
CA ALA A 535 48.53 -0.41 26.70
C ALA A 535 47.58 -1.30 25.85
N LYS A 536 47.88 -1.69 24.59
CA LYS A 536 49.07 -1.47 23.72
C LYS A 536 48.71 -1.67 22.23
N ASP A 537 49.42 -1.01 21.32
CA ASP A 537 49.32 -1.17 19.86
C ASP A 537 49.89 -2.50 19.33
N VAL A 538 49.35 -3.00 18.21
CA VAL A 538 50.12 -3.63 17.10
C VAL A 538 49.38 -3.37 15.77
N PHE A 539 50.10 -2.89 14.74
CA PHE A 539 49.63 -2.76 13.35
C PHE A 539 49.70 -4.09 12.59
N GLY A 540 48.79 -4.32 11.64
CA GLY A 540 48.87 -5.46 10.71
C GLY A 540 48.08 -5.25 9.43
N VAL A 541 48.76 -4.79 8.38
CA VAL A 541 48.28 -4.78 6.98
C VAL A 541 48.94 -5.94 6.24
N VAL A 542 48.26 -6.48 5.22
CA VAL A 542 48.67 -7.35 4.08
C VAL A 542 47.58 -8.43 3.92
N GLN A 543 46.70 -8.36 2.92
CA GLN A 543 46.84 -8.68 1.48
C GLN A 543 46.53 -10.14 1.14
N SER A 544 46.32 -10.39 -0.15
CA SER A 544 45.73 -11.57 -0.78
C SER A 544 46.59 -12.84 -0.70
N ASP A 545 45.99 -14.00 -1.00
CA ASP A 545 46.26 -14.67 -2.29
C ASP A 545 45.31 -15.87 -2.53
N ASP A 546 45.14 -16.21 -3.81
CA ASP A 546 44.33 -17.32 -4.31
C ASP A 546 44.93 -18.70 -3.96
N TYR A 547 44.08 -19.74 -3.95
CA TYR A 547 44.51 -21.07 -4.42
C TYR A 547 43.35 -21.84 -5.06
N ASP A 548 43.64 -22.44 -6.21
CA ASP A 548 42.72 -23.21 -7.06
C ASP A 548 43.07 -24.72 -7.02
N THR A 549 42.25 -25.55 -7.68
CA THR A 549 42.46 -26.93 -8.14
C THR A 549 42.14 -28.15 -7.24
N ALA A 550 41.03 -28.81 -7.62
CA ALA A 550 40.98 -30.15 -8.23
C ALA A 550 40.63 -31.43 -7.42
N GLU A 551 39.48 -31.99 -7.85
CA GLU A 551 39.19 -33.42 -8.16
C GLU A 551 39.32 -34.56 -7.11
N ARG A 552 38.20 -35.28 -6.90
CA ARG A 552 38.05 -36.61 -7.53
C ARG A 552 36.62 -37.14 -7.69
N SER A 553 36.47 -37.94 -8.75
CA SER A 553 35.27 -38.53 -9.36
C SER A 553 34.60 -39.71 -8.65
N GLY A 554 33.30 -39.91 -8.95
CA GLY A 554 32.62 -41.22 -8.90
C GLY A 554 31.68 -41.42 -10.10
N HIS A 555 31.90 -42.46 -10.93
CA HIS A 555 31.12 -42.79 -12.13
C HIS A 555 29.94 -43.73 -11.86
N VAL A 556 28.87 -43.68 -12.68
CA VAL A 556 28.34 -44.73 -13.60
C VAL A 556 27.20 -44.09 -14.42
N ARG A 557 27.41 -43.68 -15.69
CA ARG A 557 27.21 -44.41 -16.97
C ARG A 557 25.76 -44.86 -17.31
N ALA A 558 25.25 -44.33 -18.42
CA ALA A 558 23.99 -44.73 -19.08
C ALA A 558 24.24 -45.62 -20.32
N ALA A 559 23.20 -46.29 -20.82
CA ALA A 559 23.16 -46.87 -22.17
C ALA A 559 21.72 -47.02 -22.72
N ASN A 560 21.56 -46.84 -24.04
CA ASN A 560 20.30 -46.96 -24.78
C ASN A 560 20.02 -48.41 -25.26
N GLY A 561 18.76 -48.72 -25.60
CA GLY A 561 18.39 -49.93 -26.36
C GLY A 561 17.04 -49.80 -27.09
N ARG A 562 16.99 -50.18 -28.38
CA ARG A 562 15.78 -50.17 -29.26
C ARG A 562 15.29 -51.60 -29.56
N GLY A 563 14.00 -51.74 -29.91
CA GLY A 563 13.42 -52.90 -30.63
C GLY A 563 11.98 -53.21 -30.18
N THR A 564 10.92 -53.07 -30.99
CA THR A 564 10.39 -53.99 -32.04
C THR A 564 10.06 -55.41 -31.52
N SER A 565 8.89 -56.04 -31.76
CA SER A 565 7.69 -55.65 -32.54
C SER A 565 6.54 -56.68 -32.43
N ARG A 566 5.27 -56.23 -32.59
CA ARG A 566 4.07 -56.89 -33.19
C ARG A 566 3.65 -58.33 -32.81
N SER A 567 2.38 -58.48 -32.43
CA SER A 567 1.27 -59.22 -33.15
C SER A 567 0.12 -59.53 -32.16
N ALA A 568 -1.17 -59.68 -32.53
CA ALA A 568 -1.85 -59.67 -33.83
C ALA A 568 -3.26 -59.00 -33.76
N LEU A 569 -3.80 -58.62 -34.92
CA LEU A 569 -5.19 -58.18 -35.17
C LEU A 569 -5.86 -59.15 -36.15
N CYS A 570 -7.21 -59.25 -36.13
CA CYS A 570 -8.11 -59.50 -37.26
C CYS A 570 -9.58 -59.30 -36.77
N ARG A 571 -10.44 -58.42 -37.32
CA ARG A 571 -11.12 -58.38 -38.67
C ARG A 571 -12.50 -59.08 -38.66
N ASP A 572 -13.58 -58.67 -39.34
CA ASP A 572 -13.88 -57.61 -40.34
C ASP A 572 -15.39 -57.15 -40.27
N ASP A 573 -15.67 -55.86 -40.51
CA ASP A 573 -16.74 -55.17 -41.32
C ASP A 573 -18.26 -55.64 -41.33
N PRO A 574 -19.21 -55.08 -42.15
CA PRO A 574 -20.11 -53.96 -41.76
C PRO A 574 -21.63 -54.16 -42.12
N ILE A 575 -22.38 -53.07 -42.43
CA ILE A 575 -23.84 -52.91 -42.76
C ILE A 575 -24.73 -52.58 -41.52
N GLY A 576 -25.77 -51.71 -41.53
CA GLY A 576 -26.34 -50.76 -42.51
C GLY A 576 -27.77 -50.27 -42.14
N SER A 577 -28.12 -49.02 -42.47
CA SER A 577 -29.47 -48.42 -42.67
C SER A 577 -30.66 -48.56 -41.68
N ARG A 578 -31.10 -47.39 -41.12
CA ARG A 578 -32.46 -46.74 -41.16
C ARG A 578 -33.80 -47.49 -40.88
N THR A 579 -34.73 -46.73 -40.24
CA THR A 579 -36.23 -46.76 -40.30
C THR A 579 -36.96 -47.99 -39.66
N THR A 580 -38.17 -47.96 -39.06
CA THR A 580 -39.28 -46.97 -38.84
C THR A 580 -40.28 -47.49 -37.76
N GLY A 581 -41.26 -46.67 -37.32
CA GLY A 581 -42.40 -47.03 -36.44
C GLY A 581 -42.35 -46.29 -35.08
N ASP A 582 -43.23 -45.35 -34.69
CA ASP A 582 -44.71 -45.23 -34.79
C ASP A 582 -45.40 -46.34 -33.95
N GLU A 583 -46.51 -46.17 -33.20
CA GLU A 583 -47.66 -45.24 -33.14
C GLU A 583 -48.04 -45.01 -31.63
N GLU A 584 -48.95 -44.16 -31.13
CA GLU A 584 -49.51 -42.82 -31.42
C GLU A 584 -50.30 -42.32 -30.16
N GLY A 585 -50.86 -41.10 -30.15
CA GLY A 585 -52.00 -40.73 -29.27
C GLY A 585 -51.84 -39.52 -28.30
N GLU A 586 -52.61 -38.43 -28.35
CA GLU A 586 -53.45 -37.75 -29.35
C GLU A 586 -54.11 -36.53 -28.64
N ASN A 587 -54.61 -35.55 -29.42
CA ASN A 587 -55.61 -34.51 -29.09
C ASN A 587 -55.27 -33.35 -28.11
N ALA A 588 -55.70 -32.10 -28.34
CA ALA A 588 -56.17 -31.41 -29.56
C ALA A 588 -56.19 -29.86 -29.34
N LEU A 589 -56.08 -29.08 -30.42
CA LEU A 589 -56.28 -27.60 -30.45
C LEU A 589 -57.75 -27.24 -30.82
N PRO A 590 -58.20 -25.97 -30.70
CA PRO A 590 -58.06 -24.97 -31.80
C PRO A 590 -57.65 -23.56 -31.29
N ALA A 591 -57.02 -22.62 -32.02
CA ALA A 591 -56.90 -22.25 -33.45
C ALA A 591 -57.85 -21.11 -33.94
N SER A 592 -57.31 -19.89 -34.08
CA SER A 592 -57.65 -18.79 -35.05
C SER A 592 -56.73 -17.58 -34.72
N ALA A 593 -55.94 -16.99 -35.63
CA ALA A 593 -56.29 -16.13 -36.79
C ALA A 593 -56.91 -14.76 -36.37
N SER A 594 -56.52 -13.59 -36.88
CA SER A 594 -55.46 -13.22 -37.86
C SER A 594 -55.21 -11.68 -37.91
N ALA A 595 -54.00 -11.31 -38.37
CA ALA A 595 -53.66 -10.13 -39.21
C ALA A 595 -53.91 -8.64 -38.80
N LEU A 596 -52.80 -7.89 -38.86
CA LEU A 596 -52.60 -6.55 -39.47
C LEU A 596 -52.89 -5.22 -38.73
N SER A 597 -51.81 -4.40 -38.74
CA SER A 597 -51.73 -2.94 -38.93
C SER A 597 -51.67 -1.97 -37.73
N SER A 598 -50.47 -1.35 -37.59
CA SER A 598 -50.17 0.05 -37.23
C SER A 598 -51.05 0.82 -36.24
N SER A 599 -50.47 1.25 -35.11
CA SER A 599 -50.01 2.64 -34.91
C SER A 599 -49.47 2.91 -33.49
N ALA A 600 -48.71 4.00 -33.35
CA ALA A 600 -48.41 4.77 -32.13
C ALA A 600 -48.00 4.02 -30.83
N ALA A 601 -46.72 4.13 -30.47
CA ALA A 601 -46.25 3.84 -29.11
C ALA A 601 -46.50 5.03 -28.16
N PRO A 602 -46.96 4.81 -26.91
CA PRO A 602 -46.88 5.80 -25.85
C PRO A 602 -45.54 5.70 -25.08
N SER A 603 -45.04 6.85 -24.63
CA SER A 603 -43.77 7.00 -23.89
C SER A 603 -43.79 6.36 -22.50
N LYS A 604 -42.67 5.74 -22.11
CA LYS A 604 -42.37 5.41 -20.71
C LYS A 604 -41.60 6.55 -20.05
N GLU A 605 -42.14 7.08 -18.97
CA GLU A 605 -41.44 7.99 -18.08
C GLU A 605 -40.23 7.28 -17.45
N LYS A 606 -39.07 7.97 -17.41
CA LYS A 606 -37.89 7.55 -16.64
C LYS A 606 -37.74 8.50 -15.46
N PHE A 607 -37.67 7.95 -14.24
CA PHE A 607 -37.15 8.68 -13.09
C PHE A 607 -35.62 8.84 -13.23
N PRO A 608 -35.05 10.00 -12.84
CA PRO A 608 -33.63 10.28 -13.03
C PRO A 608 -32.77 9.60 -11.95
N THR A 609 -31.72 8.91 -12.37
CA THR A 609 -30.58 8.51 -11.53
C THR A 609 -29.54 9.65 -11.51
N PRO A 610 -28.97 10.02 -10.34
CA PRO A 610 -27.87 10.97 -10.31
C PRO A 610 -26.57 10.30 -10.80
N PHE A 611 -25.66 11.12 -11.36
CA PHE A 611 -24.33 10.76 -11.87
C PHE A 611 -24.27 10.00 -13.22
N GLU A 612 -24.42 10.76 -14.31
CA GLU A 612 -23.66 10.53 -15.56
C GLU A 612 -22.81 11.79 -15.87
N PRO A 613 -21.66 11.65 -16.55
CA PRO A 613 -20.71 12.76 -16.74
C PRO A 613 -21.21 13.78 -17.77
N LYS A 614 -21.02 15.07 -17.49
CA LYS A 614 -21.27 16.14 -18.47
C LYS A 614 -20.20 16.13 -19.57
N SER A 615 -20.63 16.40 -20.79
CA SER A 615 -19.77 16.60 -21.96
C SER A 615 -19.04 17.93 -21.89
N ASP A 616 -17.83 17.97 -22.47
CA ASP A 616 -17.08 19.19 -22.76
C ASP A 616 -17.81 20.00 -23.85
N ASP A 617 -18.32 21.18 -23.49
CA ASP A 617 -18.54 22.38 -24.32
C ASP A 617 -19.45 23.34 -23.49
N ASP A 618 -18.87 24.39 -22.94
CA ASP A 618 -19.46 25.69 -22.50
C ASP A 618 -18.50 26.37 -21.49
N ASP A 619 -17.36 26.86 -22.00
CA ASP A 619 -16.40 27.71 -21.26
C ASP A 619 -16.79 29.20 -21.45
N GLU A 620 -17.74 29.71 -20.66
CA GLU A 620 -17.95 31.15 -20.42
C GLU A 620 -18.65 31.34 -19.04
N ASP A 621 -18.45 32.51 -18.40
CA ASP A 621 -18.94 32.90 -17.05
C ASP A 621 -18.35 32.19 -15.81
N LEU A 622 -17.08 32.51 -15.47
CA LEU A 622 -16.44 32.13 -14.18
C LEU A 622 -15.70 33.27 -13.45
N ASP A 623 -16.19 34.52 -13.51
CA ASP A 623 -15.63 35.65 -12.75
C ASP A 623 -16.48 36.13 -11.54
N ASP A 624 -17.75 35.71 -11.41
CA ASP A 624 -18.71 36.27 -10.42
C ASP A 624 -18.85 35.52 -9.07
N LEU A 625 -17.94 34.57 -8.75
CA LEU A 625 -17.99 33.78 -7.50
C LEU A 625 -16.78 33.96 -6.56
N ARG A 626 -16.11 35.12 -6.59
CA ARG A 626 -14.95 35.43 -5.73
C ARG A 626 -15.16 36.54 -4.69
N SER A 627 -16.41 36.85 -4.33
CA SER A 627 -16.76 37.94 -3.40
C SER A 627 -17.53 37.53 -2.14
N ALA A 628 -17.53 36.23 -1.78
CA ALA A 628 -18.37 35.68 -0.71
C ALA A 628 -17.63 34.89 0.39
N PHE A 629 -16.32 35.05 0.55
CA PHE A 629 -15.58 34.66 1.78
C PHE A 629 -14.36 35.55 2.02
N SER A 630 -14.59 36.65 2.74
CA SER A 630 -13.59 37.54 3.35
C SER A 630 -13.98 37.81 4.80
#